data_AF-A4BQZ3-F1
#
_entry.id   AF-A4BQZ3-F1
#
_cell.length_a   1.000
_cell.length_b   1.000
_cell.length_c   1.000
_cell.angle_alpha   90.00
_cell.angle_beta   90.00
_cell.angle_gamma   90.00
#
_symmetry.space_group_name_H-M   'P 1'
#
loop_
_entity.id
_entity.type
_entity.pdbx_description
1 polymer ?
#
loop_
_entity_poly.entity_id
_entity_poly.type
_entity_poly.pdbx_seq_one_letter_code
_entity_poly.pdbx_strand_id
1 'polypeptide(L)'
;MQDFGLSQAPDTILLDFAEREGFILVSKDSDFFEPGLLRGHSAKIVWVRRGNCSTREIENILRHDAAYIEHLARTGNLFLLMLY
;
A
#
# COMPACT_ATOMS: atom_id res chain seq x y z
N MET A 1 -12.60 9.20 7.16
CA MET A 1 -11.27 8.60 7.40
C MET A 1 -11.33 7.96 8.78
N GLN A 2 -11.04 6.67 8.88
CA GLN A 2 -11.04 5.94 10.14
C GLN A 2 -9.60 5.77 10.61
N ASP A 3 -9.32 6.10 11.86
CA ASP A 3 -8.02 5.87 12.49
C ASP A 3 -8.07 4.56 13.29
N PHE A 4 -7.10 3.68 13.05
CA PHE A 4 -7.01 2.37 13.71
C PHE A 4 -6.00 2.35 14.88
N GLY A 5 -5.40 3.49 15.23
CA GLY A 5 -4.40 3.57 16.30
C GLY A 5 -3.07 2.88 16.00
N LEU A 6 -2.77 2.60 14.73
CA LEU A 6 -1.59 1.83 14.29
C LEU A 6 -0.40 2.71 13.91
N SER A 7 -0.42 4.00 14.24
CA SER A 7 0.62 4.97 13.83
C SER A 7 2.02 4.70 14.40
N GLN A 8 2.12 3.87 15.44
CA GLN A 8 3.39 3.43 16.04
C GLN A 8 3.60 1.91 15.88
N ALA A 9 2.74 1.23 15.11
CA ALA A 9 2.85 -0.19 14.88
C ALA A 9 4.04 -0.47 13.94
N PRO A 10 4.81 -1.56 14.16
CA PRO A 10 5.82 -2.00 13.22
C PRO A 10 5.19 -2.35 11.86
N ASP A 11 5.96 -2.20 10.77
CA ASP A 11 5.49 -2.50 9.42
C ASP A 11 4.94 -3.92 9.28
N THR A 12 5.51 -4.89 10.00
CA THR A 12 4.98 -6.27 10.02
C THR A 12 3.56 -6.35 10.55
N ILE A 13 3.22 -5.56 11.58
CA ILE A 13 1.86 -5.51 12.13
C ILE A 13 0.91 -4.80 11.17
N LEU A 14 1.38 -3.76 10.47
CA LEU A 14 0.60 -3.07 9.43
C LEU A 14 0.30 -3.99 8.25
N LEU A 15 1.27 -4.80 7.83
CA LEU A 15 1.11 -5.79 6.77
C LEU A 15 0.14 -6.91 7.17
N ASP A 16 0.29 -7.47 8.37
CA ASP A 16 -0.63 -8.49 8.91
C ASP A 16 -2.06 -7.96 9.01
N PHE A 17 -2.21 -6.71 9.48
CA PHE A 17 -3.50 -6.05 9.57
C PHE A 17 -4.12 -5.84 8.19
N ALA A 18 -3.34 -5.35 7.21
CA ALA A 18 -3.83 -5.12 5.86
C ALA A 18 -4.24 -6.43 5.18
N GLU A 19 -3.45 -7.50 5.34
CA GLU A 19 -3.76 -8.82 4.81
C GLU A 19 -5.04 -9.39 5.42
N ARG A 20 -5.17 -9.34 6.75
CA ARG A 20 -6.35 -9.87 7.47
C ARG A 20 -7.64 -9.14 7.11
N GLU A 21 -7.59 -7.81 7.00
CA GLU A 21 -8.77 -6.99 6.71
C GLU A 21 -9.04 -6.81 5.20
N GLY A 22 -8.15 -7.34 4.33
CA GLY A 22 -8.26 -7.19 2.88
C GLY A 22 -7.98 -5.77 2.38
N PHE A 23 -7.17 -5.00 3.12
CA PHE A 23 -6.76 -3.65 2.72
C PHE A 23 -5.55 -3.65 1.79
N ILE A 24 -5.45 -2.58 1.02
CA ILE A 24 -4.26 -2.25 0.22
C ILE A 24 -3.47 -1.20 1.00
N LEU A 25 -2.22 -1.50 1.31
CA LEU A 25 -1.31 -0.56 1.95
C LEU A 25 -0.80 0.44 0.91
N VAL A 26 -0.91 1.74 1.19
CA VAL A 26 -0.33 2.79 0.33
C VAL A 26 0.81 3.45 1.09
N SER A 27 2.02 3.42 0.53
CA SER A 27 3.17 4.10 1.12
C SER A 27 4.00 4.82 0.06
N LYS A 28 4.75 5.84 0.48
CA LYS A 28 5.82 6.46 -0.30
C LYS A 28 7.19 5.87 0.00
N ASP A 29 7.32 5.21 1.14
CA ASP A 29 8.60 4.70 1.62
C ASP A 29 8.83 3.30 1.04
N SER A 30 10.07 3.09 0.59
CA SER A 30 10.55 1.81 0.09
C SER A 30 10.52 0.72 1.16
N ASP A 31 10.67 1.10 2.42
CA ASP A 31 11.04 0.13 3.45
C ASP A 31 9.87 -0.84 3.79
N PHE A 32 8.65 -0.54 3.33
CA PHE A 32 7.48 -1.41 3.45
C PHE A 32 7.50 -2.67 2.57
N PHE A 33 8.29 -2.71 1.49
CA PHE A 33 8.30 -3.89 0.60
C PHE A 33 9.18 -5.03 1.12
N GLU A 34 10.24 -4.74 1.86
CA GLU A 34 11.21 -5.75 2.30
C GLU A 34 10.60 -6.77 3.28
N PRO A 35 9.84 -6.35 4.32
CA PRO A 35 9.24 -7.29 5.26
C PRO A 35 8.14 -8.14 4.61
N GLY A 36 7.39 -7.58 3.66
CA GLY A 36 6.32 -8.28 2.96
C GLY A 36 6.84 -9.41 2.07
N LEU A 37 7.93 -9.14 1.32
CA LEU A 37 8.54 -10.11 0.41
C LEU A 37 9.22 -11.28 1.14
N LEU A 38 9.88 -11.01 2.27
CA LEU A 38 10.66 -12.02 3.01
C LEU A 38 9.78 -12.99 3.81
N ARG A 39 8.59 -12.58 4.22
CA ARG A 39 7.72 -13.38 5.09
C ARG A 39 6.58 -14.11 4.36
N GLY A 40 6.48 -13.92 3.04
CA GLY A 40 5.37 -14.49 2.25
C GLY A 40 4.03 -13.82 2.52
N HIS A 41 4.03 -12.58 3.00
CA HIS A 41 2.80 -11.80 3.18
C HIS A 41 2.17 -11.52 1.82
N SER A 42 0.88 -11.80 1.70
CA SER A 42 0.12 -11.55 0.47
C SER A 42 -0.52 -10.16 0.46
N ALA A 43 -0.16 -9.31 1.41
CA ALA A 43 -0.63 -7.94 1.50
C ALA A 43 -0.35 -7.19 0.20
N LYS A 44 -1.37 -6.49 -0.30
CA LYS A 44 -1.27 -5.72 -1.54
C LYS A 44 -0.74 -4.34 -1.19
N ILE A 45 0.29 -3.91 -1.90
CA ILE A 45 1.01 -2.67 -1.65
C ILE A 45 0.97 -1.79 -2.89
N VAL A 46 0.62 -0.52 -2.70
CA VAL A 46 0.77 0.56 -3.67
C VAL A 46 1.92 1.45 -3.20
N TRP A 47 2.98 1.50 -3.98
CA TRP A 47 4.13 2.35 -3.73
C TRP A 47 4.06 3.61 -4.60
N VAL A 48 3.87 4.76 -3.98
CA VAL A 48 3.82 6.06 -4.66
C VAL A 48 5.23 6.63 -4.76
N ARG A 49 5.80 6.61 -5.96
CA ARG A 49 7.16 7.09 -6.25
C ARG A 49 7.17 8.59 -6.55
N ARG A 50 6.77 9.39 -5.55
CA ARG A 50 6.89 10.85 -5.57
C ARG A 50 7.76 11.36 -4.44
N GLY A 51 8.60 12.36 -4.76
CA GLY A 51 9.33 13.16 -3.78
C GLY A 51 8.38 14.03 -2.96
N ASN A 52 8.79 15.24 -2.55
CA ASN A 52 7.89 16.13 -1.83
C ASN A 52 6.62 16.41 -2.65
N CYS A 53 5.48 16.03 -2.09
CA CYS A 53 4.17 16.17 -2.70
C CYS A 53 3.15 16.36 -1.59
N SER A 54 2.13 17.15 -1.88
CA SER A 54 0.97 17.34 -1.02
C SER A 54 0.10 16.07 -0.97
N THR A 55 -0.72 15.95 0.07
CA THR A 55 -1.75 14.90 0.15
C THR A 55 -2.68 14.92 -1.06
N ARG A 56 -2.95 16.12 -1.61
CA ARG A 56 -3.79 16.28 -2.80
C ARG A 56 -3.16 15.69 -4.06
N GLU A 57 -1.85 15.81 -4.21
CA GLU A 57 -1.14 15.18 -5.33
C GLU A 57 -1.15 13.67 -5.22
N ILE A 58 -0.96 13.12 -4.01
CA ILE A 58 -1.09 11.67 -3.77
C ILE A 58 -2.51 11.21 -4.09
N GLU A 59 -3.53 11.93 -3.64
CA GLU A 59 -4.93 11.63 -3.97
C GLU A 59 -5.17 11.63 -5.48
N ASN A 60 -4.64 12.63 -6.20
CA ASN A 60 -4.78 12.70 -7.65
C ASN A 60 -4.15 11.51 -8.36
N ILE A 61 -2.96 11.06 -7.91
CA ILE A 61 -2.30 9.87 -8.44
C ILE A 61 -3.17 8.63 -8.20
N LEU A 62 -3.64 8.44 -6.96
CA LEU A 62 -4.48 7.29 -6.63
C LEU A 62 -5.80 7.27 -7.42
N ARG A 63 -6.40 8.44 -7.65
CA ARG A 63 -7.63 8.55 -8.46
C ARG A 63 -7.38 8.34 -9.94
N HIS A 64 -6.27 8.84 -10.46
CA HIS A 64 -5.88 8.65 -11.86
C HIS A 64 -5.64 7.18 -12.16
N ASP A 65 -4.94 6.48 -11.26
CA ASP A 65 -4.56 5.08 -11.41
C ASP A 65 -5.54 4.10 -10.75
N ALA A 66 -6.76 4.56 -10.41
CA ALA A 66 -7.75 3.75 -9.69
C ALA A 66 -8.05 2.41 -10.37
N ALA A 67 -8.08 2.39 -11.71
CA ALA A 67 -8.29 1.16 -12.47
C ALA A 67 -7.17 0.11 -12.24
N TYR A 68 -5.92 0.55 -12.11
CA TYR A 68 -4.79 -0.32 -11.80
C TYR A 68 -4.82 -0.80 -10.36
N ILE A 69 -5.23 0.06 -9.41
CA ILE A 69 -5.41 -0.31 -8.00
C ILE A 69 -6.54 -1.34 -7.87
N GLU A 70 -7.64 -1.16 -8.59
CA GLU A 70 -8.72 -2.15 -8.65
C GLU A 70 -8.27 -3.48 -9.26
N HIS A 71 -7.43 -3.42 -10.30
CA HIS A 71 -6.84 -4.63 -10.88
C HIS A 71 -5.96 -5.35 -9.86
N LEU A 72 -5.09 -4.62 -9.15
CA LEU A 72 -4.30 -5.16 -8.04
C LEU A 72 -5.22 -5.84 -7.01
N ALA A 73 -6.32 -5.20 -6.62
CA ALA A 73 -7.29 -5.74 -5.66
C ALA A 73 -7.90 -7.09 -6.08
N ARG A 74 -8.12 -7.32 -7.38
CA ARG A 74 -8.75 -8.54 -7.92
C ARG A 74 -7.75 -9.63 -8.31
N THR A 75 -6.51 -9.25 -8.56
CA THR A 75 -5.46 -10.14 -9.05
C THR A 75 -4.72 -10.81 -7.88
N GLY A 76 -4.56 -12.13 -7.91
CA GLY A 76 -3.96 -12.90 -6.81
C GLY A 76 -2.44 -13.04 -6.85
N ASN A 77 -1.82 -12.86 -8.02
CA ASN A 77 -0.38 -12.99 -8.23
C ASN A 77 0.37 -11.64 -8.21
N LEU A 78 -0.36 -10.52 -8.19
CA LEU A 78 0.20 -9.19 -8.11
C LEU A 78 0.02 -8.67 -6.68
N PHE A 79 1.14 -8.36 -6.03
CA PHE A 79 1.18 -7.84 -4.66
C PHE A 79 1.74 -6.42 -4.58
N LEU A 80 2.39 -5.92 -5.64
CA LEU A 80 2.98 -4.58 -5.68
C LEU A 80 2.54 -3.83 -6.93
N LEU A 81 2.07 -2.60 -6.75
CA LEU A 81 1.83 -1.62 -7.82
C LEU A 81 2.66 -0.36 -7.54
N MET A 82 3.47 0.04 -8.52
CA MET A 82 4.23 1.30 -8.44
C MET A 82 3.50 2.39 -9.21
N LEU A 83 3.19 3.49 -8.52
CA LEU A 83 2.59 4.67 -9.12
C LEU A 83 3.61 5.80 -9.15
N TYR A 84 3.56 6.61 -10.21
CA TYR A 84 4.47 7.73 -10.40
C TYR A 84 3.70 9.02 -10.26
#